data_AF-A0A142VBM4-F1
#
_entry.id   AF-A0A142VBM4-F1
#
_cell.length_a   1.000
_cell.length_b   1.000
_cell.length_c   1.000
_cell.angle_alpha   90.00
_cell.angle_beta   90.00
_cell.angle_gamma   90.00
#
_symmetry.space_group_name_H-M   'P 1'
#
loop_
_entity.id
_entity.type
_entity.pdbx_description
1 polymer ?
#
loop_
_entity_poly.entity_id
_entity_poly.type
_entity_poly.pdbx_seq_one_letter_code
_entity_poly.pdbx_strand_id
1 'polypeptide(L)' 'MLEPLTGQVKNSLTSIPCIYTLSANSDKSEVDQLMIKEFLNALAEVALSVASRGDYQND' A
#
# COMPACT_ATOMS: atom_id res chain seq x y z
N MET A 1 -11.67 29.87 -15.19
CA MET A 1 -11.86 28.76 -16.14
C MET A 1 -10.48 28.17 -16.36
N LEU A 2 -10.18 26.99 -15.80
CA LEU A 2 -8.88 26.33 -15.96
C LEU A 2 -8.94 25.49 -17.24
N GLU A 3 -8.07 25.79 -18.20
CA GLU A 3 -8.01 25.09 -19.48
C GLU A 3 -7.50 23.65 -19.31
N PRO A 4 -8.03 22.65 -20.07
CA PRO A 4 -7.52 21.29 -20.01
C PRO A 4 -6.17 21.20 -20.73
N LEU A 5 -5.14 20.79 -19.99
CA LEU A 5 -3.79 20.54 -20.49
C LEU A 5 -3.82 19.41 -21.54
N THR A 6 -3.77 19.77 -22.82
CA THR A 6 -3.66 18.88 -23.97
C THR A 6 -2.29 18.20 -23.98
N GLY A 7 -2.14 17.18 -23.14
CA GLY A 7 -0.93 16.35 -23.04
C GLY A 7 -1.30 14.93 -22.63
N GLN A 8 -2.40 14.41 -23.19
CA GLN A 8 -2.89 13.07 -22.90
C GLN A 8 -1.88 12.05 -23.43
N VAL A 9 -1.02 11.55 -22.54
CA VAL A 9 -0.18 10.39 -22.77
C VAL A 9 -1.14 9.22 -23.04
N LYS A 10 -1.24 8.82 -24.31
CA LYS A 10 -2.24 7.90 -24.90
C LYS A 10 -2.33 6.49 -24.28
N ASN A 11 -1.62 6.20 -23.19
CA ASN A 11 -1.46 4.85 -22.64
C ASN A 11 -1.83 4.71 -21.15
N SER A 12 -2.45 5.72 -20.51
CA SER A 12 -2.90 5.58 -19.11
C SER A 12 -4.28 4.90 -19.05
N LEU A 13 -4.29 3.61 -18.68
CA LEU A 13 -5.52 2.80 -18.58
C LEU A 13 -6.51 3.29 -17.52
N THR A 14 -6.05 4.14 -16.59
CA THR A 14 -6.83 4.55 -15.41
C THR A 14 -7.39 5.97 -15.52
N SER A 15 -7.01 6.73 -16.56
CA SER A 15 -7.29 8.19 -16.68
C SER A 15 -6.80 9.03 -15.49
N ILE A 16 -6.00 8.45 -14.60
CA ILE A 16 -5.39 9.14 -13.47
C ILE A 16 -4.21 9.97 -14.01
N PRO A 17 -4.09 11.25 -13.63
CA PRO A 17 -2.92 12.05 -14.01
C PRO A 17 -1.63 11.39 -13.57
N CYS A 18 -0.61 11.40 -14.44
CA CYS A 18 0.66 10.71 -14.20
C CYS A 18 1.33 11.13 -12.88
N ILE A 19 1.13 12.38 -12.45
CA ILE A 19 1.64 12.90 -11.18
C ILE A 19 1.11 12.17 -9.93
N TYR A 20 -0.01 11.46 -10.05
CA TYR A 20 -0.62 10.67 -8.98
C TYR A 20 -0.40 9.16 -9.18
N THR A 21 0.41 8.76 -10.17
CA THR A 21 0.69 7.35 -10.47
C THR A 21 2.18 7.08 -10.33
N LEU A 22 2.52 5.91 -9.80
CA LEU A 22 3.90 5.42 -9.77
C LEU A 22 4.09 4.32 -10.81
N SER A 23 5.26 4.34 -11.45
CA SER A 23 5.65 3.32 -12.43
C SER A 23 5.80 1.96 -11.75
N ALA A 24 5.15 0.92 -12.29
CA ALA A 24 5.22 -0.45 -11.77
C ALA A 24 6.61 -1.10 -11.90
N ASN A 25 7.47 -0.52 -12.74
CA ASN A 25 8.83 -0.93 -13.03
C ASN A 25 9.88 -0.13 -12.24
N SER A 26 9.44 0.64 -11.24
CA SER A 26 10.35 1.32 -10.31
C SER A 26 11.01 0.26 -9.42
N ASP A 27 12.29 -0.04 -9.65
CA ASP A 27 13.07 -0.89 -8.76
C ASP A 27 13.08 -0.29 -7.35
N LYS A 28 12.42 -0.98 -6.41
CA LYS A 28 12.19 -0.58 -5.01
C LYS A 28 11.35 0.69 -4.85
N SER A 29 10.12 0.64 -5.33
CA SER A 29 9.11 1.66 -5.02
C SER A 29 8.97 1.85 -3.50
N GLU A 30 8.94 3.10 -3.03
CA GLU A 30 8.62 3.44 -1.64
C GLU A 30 7.28 2.84 -1.19
N VAL A 31 6.35 2.65 -2.14
CA VAL A 31 5.07 1.99 -1.91
C VAL A 31 5.27 0.52 -1.55
N ASP A 32 6.20 -0.19 -2.19
CA ASP A 32 6.44 -1.60 -1.89
C ASP A 32 7.00 -1.76 -0.48
N GLN A 33 7.91 -0.87 -0.07
CA GLN A 33 8.46 -0.87 1.28
C GLN A 33 7.38 -0.55 2.32
N LEU A 34 6.50 0.42 2.03
CA LEU A 34 5.37 0.75 2.89
C LEU A 34 4.41 -0.44 3.01
N MET A 35 4.02 -1.06 1.89
CA MET A 35 3.13 -2.22 1.87
C MET A 35 3.69 -3.40 2.67
N ILE A 36 5.00 -3.71 2.51
CA ILE A 36 5.67 -4.77 3.27
C ILE A 36 5.67 -4.44 4.77
N LYS A 37 6.00 -3.21 5.13
CA LYS A 37 6.04 -2.77 6.54
C LYS A 37 4.66 -2.91 7.20
N GLU A 38 3.61 -2.40 6.57
CA GLU A 38 2.26 -2.47 7.14
C GLU A 38 1.75 -3.92 7.22
N PHE A 39 2.10 -4.76 6.24
CA PHE A 39 1.81 -6.19 6.29
C PHE A 39 2.47 -6.88 7.50
N LEU A 40 3.75 -6.61 7.75
CA LEU A 40 4.48 -7.18 8.89
C LEU A 40 3.92 -6.69 10.24
N ASN A 41 3.53 -5.42 10.34
CA ASN A 41 2.87 -4.88 11.54
C ASN A 41 1.56 -5.60 11.83
N ALA A 42 0.68 -5.73 10.83
CA ALA A 42 -0.59 -6.43 10.99
C ALA A 42 -0.39 -7.91 11.38
N LEU A 43 0.59 -8.58 10.78
CA LEU A 43 0.94 -9.95 11.13
C LEU A 43 1.40 -10.07 12.59
N ALA A 44 2.25 -9.14 13.06
CA ALA A 44 2.74 -9.13 14.42
C ALA A 44 1.61 -8.88 15.43
N GLU A 45 0.72 -7.93 15.16
CA GLU A 45 -0.45 -7.64 16.00
C GLU A 45 -1.38 -8.85 16.13
N VAL A 46 -1.65 -9.54 15.01
CA VAL A 46 -2.46 -10.77 15.01
C VAL A 46 -1.77 -11.88 15.80
N ALA A 47 -0.48 -12.11 15.57
CA ALA A 47 0.28 -13.14 16.27
C ALA A 47 0.30 -12.91 17.79
N LEU A 48 0.55 -11.66 18.22
CA LEU A 48 0.49 -11.28 19.64
C LEU A 48 -0.92 -11.45 20.23
N SER A 49 -1.96 -11.06 19.48
CA SER A 49 -3.35 -11.21 19.91
C SER A 49 -3.75 -12.67 20.08
N VAL A 50 -3.26 -13.57 19.22
CA VAL A 50 -3.49 -15.02 19.34
C VAL A 50 -2.72 -15.60 20.53
N ALA A 51 -1.45 -15.24 20.68
CA ALA A 51 -0.61 -15.73 21.78
C ALA A 51 -1.16 -15.31 23.16
N SER A 52 -1.66 -14.07 23.27
CA SER A 52 -2.23 -13.53 24.51
C SER A 52 -3.54 -14.22 24.95
N ARG A 53 -4.20 -15.01 24.09
CA ARG A 53 -5.43 -15.73 24.48
C ARG A 53 -5.19 -16.93 25.40
N GLY A 54 -3.94 -17.33 25.63
CA GLY A 54 -3.58 -18.53 26.39
C GLY A 54 -3.58 -18.38 27.92
N ASP A 55 -3.72 -17.17 28.48
CA ASP A 55 -3.47 -16.91 29.92
C ASP A 55 -4.70 -17.11 30.85
N TYR A 56 -5.82 -17.68 30.38
CA TYR A 56 -7.07 -17.82 31.16
C TYR A 56 -7.53 -19.27 31.42
N GLN A 57 -6.62 -20.25 31.52
CA GLN A 57 -6.98 -21.61 31.95
C GLN A 57 -5.92 -22.21 32.87
N ASN A 58 -5.90 -21.77 34.13
CA ASN A 58 -5.35 -22.53 35.27
C ASN A 58 -6.08 -22.04 36.54
N ASP A 59 -7.33 -22.50 36.73
CA ASP A 59 -8.03 -22.52 38.02
C ASP A 59 -8.46 -23.97 38.30
#